data_AF-A0A6M1L396-F1
#
_entry.id   AF-A0A6M1L396-F1
#
_cell.length_a   1.000
_cell.length_b   1.000
_cell.length_c   1.000
_cell.angle_alpha   90.00
_cell.angle_beta   90.00
_cell.angle_gamma   90.00
#
_symmetry.space_group_name_H-M   'P 1'
#
loop_
_entity.id
_entity.type
_entity.pdbx_description
1 polymer ?
#
loop_
_entity_poly.entity_id
_entity_poly.type
_entity_poly.pdbx_seq_one_letter_code
_entity_poly.pdbx_strand_id
1 'polypeptide(L)'
;MTTHGPVLPIWSCGGCDLPWPCPTRRRELRAEYADAPVSLTLYLGGYLVQAAEDMPWAPAGALHRRFVGWTRQPPEVQQRSTATVPAKPDRAG
;
A
#
# COMPACT_ATOMS: atom_id res chain seq x y z
N MET A 1 -3.06 -4.74 18.40
CA MET A 1 -1.74 -5.16 17.87
C MET A 1 -2.00 -5.79 16.52
N THR A 2 -1.41 -5.26 15.44
CA THR A 2 -1.52 -5.95 14.14
C THR A 2 -0.69 -7.22 14.27
N THR A 3 -1.36 -8.38 14.27
CA THR A 3 -0.73 -9.70 14.50
C THR A 3 0.43 -9.96 13.53
N HIS A 4 0.44 -9.27 12.39
CA HIS A 4 1.44 -9.40 11.33
C HIS A 4 2.44 -8.24 11.22
N GLY A 5 3.00 -7.79 12.35
CA GLY A 5 4.08 -6.78 12.39
C GLY A 5 5.45 -7.30 11.92
N PRO A 6 6.42 -6.41 11.63
CA PRO A 6 7.79 -6.78 11.28
C PRO A 6 8.59 -7.21 12.52
N VAL A 7 9.42 -8.24 12.36
CA VAL A 7 10.45 -8.65 13.31
C VAL A 7 11.80 -8.31 12.71
N LEU A 8 12.51 -7.39 13.36
CA LEU A 8 13.82 -6.89 12.93
C LEU A 8 14.96 -7.69 13.58
N PRO A 9 16.17 -7.73 12.99
CA PRO A 9 16.56 -7.15 11.69
C PRO A 9 16.34 -8.11 10.51
N ILE A 10 15.72 -9.28 10.73
CA ILE A 10 15.53 -10.28 9.66
C ILE A 10 14.32 -9.99 8.77
N TRP A 11 13.51 -9.01 9.16
CA TRP A 11 12.29 -8.59 8.47
C TRP A 11 11.30 -9.75 8.27
N SER A 12 11.17 -10.67 9.22
CA SER A 12 10.12 -11.69 9.19
C SER A 12 8.82 -11.13 9.78
N CYS A 13 7.71 -11.81 9.54
CA CYS A 13 6.41 -11.41 10.07
C CYS A 13 6.14 -12.09 11.41
N GLY A 14 5.93 -11.33 12.48
CA GLY A 14 5.73 -11.87 13.83
C GLY A 14 4.45 -12.70 14.03
N GLY A 15 3.57 -12.77 13.04
CA GLY A 15 2.34 -13.58 13.11
C GLY A 15 2.35 -14.85 12.28
N CYS A 16 3.27 -14.98 11.32
CA CYS A 16 3.29 -16.14 10.41
C CYS A 16 4.68 -16.54 9.90
N ASP A 17 5.73 -15.89 10.40
CA ASP A 17 7.16 -16.12 10.08
C ASP A 17 7.58 -15.96 8.61
N LEU A 18 6.63 -15.67 7.71
CA LEU A 18 6.90 -15.32 6.32
C LEU A 18 7.64 -13.97 6.21
N PRO A 19 8.31 -13.69 5.08
CA PRO A 19 8.94 -12.39 4.84
C PRO A 19 7.92 -11.25 4.99
N TRP A 20 8.19 -10.31 5.88
CA TRP A 20 7.39 -9.11 6.05
C TRP A 20 7.64 -8.09 4.93
N PRO A 21 6.63 -7.43 4.33
CA PRO A 21 5.20 -7.60 4.57
C PRO A 21 4.69 -8.93 4.01
N CYS A 22 4.09 -9.76 4.87
CA CYS A 22 3.49 -11.03 4.47
C CYS A 22 2.17 -10.80 3.71
N PRO A 23 1.62 -11.80 2.99
CA PRO A 23 0.39 -11.64 2.20
C PRO A 23 -0.79 -11.07 3.00
N THR A 24 -0.97 -11.49 4.26
CA THR A 24 -2.01 -10.96 5.16
C THR A 24 -1.78 -9.47 5.44
N ARG A 25 -0.57 -9.08 5.87
CA ARG A 25 -0.26 -7.67 6.14
C ARG A 25 -0.40 -6.79 4.91
N ARG A 26 -0.06 -7.29 3.72
CA ARG A 26 -0.27 -6.54 2.46
C ARG A 26 -1.74 -6.25 2.23
N ARG A 27 -2.64 -7.21 2.48
CA ARG A 27 -4.10 -7.01 2.35
C ARG A 27 -4.61 -6.02 3.38
N GLU A 28 -4.21 -6.16 4.64
CA GLU A 28 -4.56 -5.21 5.70
C GLU A 28 -4.12 -3.78 5.36
N LEU A 29 -2.87 -3.61 4.94
CA LEU A 29 -2.32 -2.30 4.58
C LEU A 29 -3.04 -1.70 3.36
N ARG A 30 -3.44 -2.50 2.36
CA ARG A 30 -4.26 -1.99 1.25
C ARG A 30 -5.64 -1.53 1.72
N ALA A 31 -6.27 -2.25 2.66
CA ALA A 31 -7.56 -1.87 3.20
C ALA A 31 -7.47 -0.62 4.07
N GLU A 32 -6.44 -0.52 4.91
CA GLU A 32 -6.17 0.62 5.80
C GLU A 32 -5.91 1.91 5.02
N TYR A 33 -5.27 1.81 3.86
CA TYR A 33 -4.92 2.94 3.00
C TYR A 33 -5.70 2.96 1.67
N ALA A 34 -6.92 2.39 1.63
CA ALA A 34 -7.70 2.26 0.39
C ALA A 34 -7.87 3.61 -0.33
N ASP A 35 -8.15 4.68 0.42
CA ASP A 35 -8.34 6.04 -0.12
C ASP A 35 -7.03 6.85 -0.19
N ALA A 36 -5.89 6.26 0.18
CA ALA A 36 -4.61 6.95 0.29
C ALA A 36 -3.40 6.09 -0.17
N PRO A 37 -3.38 5.59 -1.42
CA PRO A 37 -2.34 4.69 -1.93
C PRO A 37 -0.94 5.33 -1.98
N VAL A 38 -0.86 6.66 -2.13
CA VAL A 38 0.41 7.41 -2.06
C VAL A 38 0.95 7.34 -0.63
N SER A 39 0.11 7.56 0.37
CA SER A 39 0.50 7.47 1.79
C SER A 39 0.99 6.07 2.15
N LEU A 40 0.35 5.01 1.64
CA LEU A 40 0.83 3.64 1.80
C LEU A 40 2.24 3.45 1.24
N THR A 41 2.50 3.99 0.05
CA THR A 41 3.80 3.88 -0.61
C THR A 41 4.88 4.62 0.18
N LEU A 42 4.58 5.81 0.71
CA LEU A 42 5.52 6.57 1.55
C LEU A 42 5.81 5.84 2.87
N TYR A 43 4.77 5.33 3.53
CA TYR A 43 4.89 4.56 4.76
C TYR A 43 5.79 3.32 4.58
N LEU A 44 5.57 2.53 3.52
CA LEU A 44 6.41 1.37 3.20
C LEU A 44 7.79 1.75 2.63
N GLY A 45 7.93 2.95 2.07
CA GLY A 45 9.22 3.51 1.66
C GLY A 45 10.17 3.69 2.84
N GLY A 46 9.66 4.14 4.00
CA GLY A 46 10.46 4.22 5.23
C GLY A 46 11.01 2.84 5.65
N TYR A 47 10.16 1.82 5.65
CA TYR A 47 10.59 0.45 5.94
C TYR A 47 11.57 -0.12 4.91
N LEU A 48 11.44 0.25 3.63
CA LEU A 48 12.39 -0.16 2.60
C LEU A 48 13.81 0.35 2.93
N VAL A 49 13.94 1.61 3.35
CA VAL A 49 15.25 2.20 3.68
C VAL A 49 15.87 1.46 4.86
N GLN A 50 15.11 1.27 5.94
CA GLN A 50 15.57 0.51 7.11
C GLN A 50 15.93 -0.93 6.75
N ALA A 51 15.15 -1.58 5.89
CA ALA A 51 15.44 -2.94 5.43
C ALA A 51 16.70 -3.04 4.56
N ALA A 52 17.02 -1.98 3.81
CA ALA A 52 18.25 -1.92 3.03
C ALA A 52 19.49 -1.75 3.92
N GLU A 53 19.35 -1.07 5.06
CA GLU A 53 20.39 -0.96 6.09
C GLU A 53 20.62 -2.30 6.81
N ASP A 54 19.55 -2.99 7.19
CA ASP A 54 19.62 -4.28 7.90
C ASP A 54 20.05 -5.45 7.00
N MET A 55 19.73 -5.40 5.70
CA MET A 55 20.03 -6.46 4.73
C MET A 55 20.83 -5.91 3.53
N PRO A 56 22.08 -5.44 3.74
CA PRO A 56 22.89 -4.82 2.68
C PRO A 56 23.29 -5.81 1.57
N TRP A 57 23.18 -7.11 1.84
CA TRP A 57 23.40 -8.19 0.88
C TRP A 57 22.19 -8.43 -0.05
N ALA A 58 21.01 -7.90 0.28
CA ALA A 58 19.81 -8.10 -0.52
C ALA A 58 19.80 -7.15 -1.73
N PRO A 59 19.52 -7.65 -2.95
CA PRO A 59 19.44 -6.79 -4.13
C PRO A 59 18.36 -5.71 -3.99
N ALA A 60 18.71 -4.46 -4.29
CA ALA A 60 17.80 -3.31 -4.16
C ALA A 60 16.45 -3.52 -4.89
N GLY A 61 16.48 -4.09 -6.09
CA GLY A 61 15.26 -4.40 -6.85
C GLY A 61 14.36 -5.43 -6.18
N ALA A 62 14.93 -6.37 -5.41
CA ALA A 62 14.15 -7.35 -4.63
C ALA A 62 13.47 -6.68 -3.44
N LEU A 63 14.18 -5.82 -2.71
CA LEU A 63 13.61 -5.02 -1.63
C LEU A 63 12.51 -4.09 -2.14
N HIS A 64 12.74 -3.39 -3.25
CA HIS A 64 11.72 -2.54 -3.89
C HIS A 64 10.44 -3.33 -4.20
N ARG A 65 10.54 -4.47 -4.90
CA ARG A 65 9.37 -5.31 -5.21
C ARG A 65 8.66 -5.83 -3.96
N ARG A 66 9.40 -6.12 -2.89
CA ARG A 66 8.89 -6.63 -1.63
C ARG A 66 8.10 -5.58 -0.84
N PHE A 67 8.65 -4.38 -0.69
CA PHE A 67 8.05 -3.33 0.16
C PHE A 67 7.08 -2.44 -0.61
N VAL A 68 7.44 -1.95 -1.81
CA VAL A 68 6.66 -0.91 -2.51
C VAL A 68 6.09 -1.34 -3.85
N GLY A 69 6.65 -2.38 -4.50
CA GLY A 69 6.27 -2.75 -5.88
C GLY A 69 4.82 -3.22 -6.06
N TRP A 70 4.09 -3.43 -4.97
CA TRP A 70 2.69 -3.86 -4.97
C TRP A 70 1.72 -2.78 -4.46
N THR A 71 2.20 -1.63 -3.96
CA THR A 71 1.36 -0.60 -3.30
C THR A 71 0.58 0.24 -4.28
N ARG A 72 1.11 0.40 -5.50
CA ARG A 72 0.37 1.06 -6.58
C ARG A 72 -0.77 0.14 -7.01
N GLN A 73 -1.99 0.62 -6.82
CA GLN A 73 -3.12 0.18 -7.62
C GLN A 73 -2.73 0.46 -9.09
N PRO A 74 -2.96 -0.46 -10.06
CA PRO A 74 -3.05 -0.02 -11.45
C PRO A 74 -4.04 1.14 -11.48
N PRO A 75 -3.85 2.16 -12.33
CA PRO A 75 -4.86 3.20 -12.45
C PRO A 75 -6.18 2.50 -12.75
N GLU A 76 -7.07 2.45 -11.76
CA GLU A 76 -8.47 2.20 -12.02
C GLU A 76 -8.83 3.30 -13.00
N VAL A 77 -9.03 2.94 -14.27
CA VAL A 77 -9.51 3.88 -15.29
C VAL A 77 -10.75 4.52 -14.68
N GLN A 78 -10.59 5.76 -14.25
CA GLN A 78 -11.56 6.71 -13.71
C GLN A 78 -13.02 6.32 -14.01
N GLN A 79 -13.58 5.37 -13.27
CA GLN A 79 -14.98 4.97 -13.41
C GLN A 79 -15.72 5.52 -12.19
N ARG A 80 -16.38 6.67 -12.41
CA ARG A 80 -17.39 7.34 -11.55
C ARG A 80 -16.83 7.96 -10.26
N SER A 81 -17.01 9.26 -9.96
CA SER A 81 -18.17 10.09 -10.22
C SER A 81 -17.79 11.58 -10.22
N THR A 82 -17.88 12.24 -11.37
CA THR A 82 -18.31 13.63 -11.41
C THR A 82 -19.82 13.60 -11.63
N ALA A 83 -20.54 14.09 -10.62
CA ALA A 83 -21.99 14.11 -10.57
C ALA A 83 -22.57 14.74 -11.85
N THR A 84 -23.51 14.03 -12.47
CA THR A 84 -24.52 14.62 -13.35
C THR A 84 -25.20 15.74 -12.56
N VAL A 85 -24.95 17.00 -12.95
CA VAL A 85 -25.76 18.13 -12.50
C VAL A 85 -27.15 17.93 -13.11
N PRO A 86 -28.24 17.81 -12.34
CA PRO A 86 -29.57 17.81 -12.92
C PRO A 86 -29.85 19.21 -13.47
N ALA A 87 -30.12 19.29 -14.78
CA ALA A 87 -30.61 20.52 -15.40
C ALA A 87 -31.92 20.93 -14.73
N LYS A 88 -31.95 22.17 -14.24
CA LYS A 88 -33.12 22.80 -13.60
C LYS A 88 -34.26 22.87 -14.62
N PRO A 89 -35.52 22.56 -14.26
CA PRO A 89 -36.63 22.73 -15.19
C PRO A 89 -36.94 24.23 -15.31
N ASP A 90 -36.84 24.75 -16.52
CA ASP A 90 -37.32 26.08 -16.85
C ASP A 90 -38.85 26.07 -16.87
N ARG A 91 -39.45 26.99 -16.11
CA ARG A 91 -40.87 27.07 -15.83
C ARG A 91 -41.44 28.19 -16.68
N ALA A 92 -42.50 27.86 -17.41
CA ALA A 92 -43.37 28.69 -18.25
C ALA A 92 -43.44 30.19 -17.96
N GLY A 93 -43.54 30.96 -19.06
CA GLY A 93 -44.02 32.34 -19.13
C GLY A 93 -44.24 32.74 -20.58
#